data_AF-A0A7C2N4G2-F1
#
_entry.id   AF-A0A7C2N4G2-F1
#
_cell.length_a   1.000
_cell.length_b   1.000
_cell.length_c   1.000
_cell.angle_alpha   90.00
_cell.angle_beta   90.00
_cell.angle_gamma   90.00
#
_symmetry.space_group_name_H-M   'P 1'
#
loop_
_entity.id
_entity.type
_entity.pdbx_description
1 polymer ?
#
loop_
_entity_poly.entity_id
_entity_poly.type
_entity_poly.pdbx_seq_one_letter_code
_entity_poly.pdbx_strand_id
1 'polypeptide(L)'
;MRRLDRFAAPAAGLQSWMTFAALALSLALPAAHADLGIDARLSNASPWLREEVLLTVEVLDDRSIIEQIIAPWTPPGVVVRPLGSSQDRLQTPEGPRIRHRHLWAVMPLYPGPLELQPPTVEARISGSKRIPLSPPALRMEARPLDPLLPVDLPVSALRLTAAPLPEAVPRGRPFTWSLALEGQGLSARGIRRWLDESLRDTGTLRVHPPEVKLIERIAPESPLLQRVEARITFEPRESGTVRLPDLVLPHVDPMDGQPRLARLAGGQIAVQHPLWLAVRPWLPWAGGALLLIALAAGGRPRWQRLQRRRRWIRSLQASGDARALRHAWHAGASDENTQAARDELARLDAACYGREKMDEADFRELKARLTQKAL
;
A
#
# COMPACT_ATOMS: atom_id res chain seq x y z
N MET A 1 -1.59 -27.83 84.41
CA MET A 1 -3.05 -28.00 84.23
C MET A 1 -3.25 -28.70 82.89
N ARG A 2 -3.81 -29.89 82.71
CA ARG A 2 -4.60 -30.84 83.52
C ARG A 2 -4.29 -32.27 83.01
N ARG A 3 -4.12 -33.21 83.98
CA ARG A 3 -4.44 -34.67 84.07
C ARG A 3 -4.09 -35.60 82.89
N LEU A 4 -3.25 -36.65 83.05
CA LEU A 4 -3.47 -37.94 83.79
C LEU A 4 -4.76 -38.65 83.32
N ASP A 5 -4.79 -39.89 82.84
CA ASP A 5 -4.24 -41.12 83.46
C ASP A 5 -4.12 -42.31 82.49
N ARG A 6 -3.36 -43.30 82.99
CA ARG A 6 -3.07 -44.66 82.52
C ARG A 6 -4.33 -45.52 82.26
N PHE A 7 -4.24 -46.45 81.29
CA PHE A 7 -4.78 -47.83 81.35
C PHE A 7 -3.97 -48.68 80.34
N ALA A 8 -3.12 -49.60 80.81
CA ALA A 8 -3.40 -51.03 81.04
C ALA A 8 -3.43 -51.89 79.75
N ALA A 9 -2.35 -52.65 79.52
CA ALA A 9 -2.35 -53.95 78.82
C ALA A 9 -3.03 -55.01 79.75
N PRO A 10 -3.39 -56.25 79.33
CA PRO A 10 -2.91 -57.03 78.18
C PRO A 10 -4.00 -57.86 77.45
N ALA A 11 -3.64 -58.58 76.38
CA ALA A 11 -3.92 -60.03 76.22
C ALA A 11 -3.62 -60.50 74.80
N ALA A 12 -2.99 -61.66 74.74
CA ALA A 12 -2.57 -62.37 73.54
C ALA A 12 -3.76 -62.87 72.70
N GLY A 13 -3.57 -62.83 71.38
CA GLY A 13 -4.43 -63.47 70.40
C GLY A 13 -3.58 -63.94 69.23
N LEU A 14 -3.06 -65.16 69.34
CA LEU A 14 -2.58 -65.98 68.24
C LEU A 14 -3.61 -65.99 67.10
N GLN A 15 -3.26 -65.57 65.89
CA GLN A 15 -3.64 -66.29 64.66
C GLN A 15 -3.12 -65.62 63.39
N SER A 16 -2.75 -66.49 62.46
CA SER A 16 -2.57 -66.24 61.02
C SER A 16 -1.22 -65.67 60.59
N TRP A 17 -0.26 -66.58 60.57
CA TRP A 17 0.75 -66.61 59.52
C TRP A 17 0.06 -67.05 58.23
N MET A 18 -0.27 -66.11 57.34
CA MET A 18 -0.53 -66.39 55.93
C MET A 18 0.07 -65.26 55.09
N THR A 19 1.31 -65.49 54.65
CA THR A 19 1.78 -65.19 53.29
C THR A 19 1.09 -64.03 52.56
N PHE A 20 1.53 -62.80 52.84
CA PHE A 20 1.48 -61.75 51.81
C PHE A 20 2.62 -62.01 50.83
N ALA A 21 2.34 -62.84 49.83
CA ALA A 21 3.13 -62.85 48.61
C ALA A 21 3.01 -61.44 48.01
N ALA A 22 4.07 -60.65 48.16
CA ALA A 22 4.25 -59.41 47.41
C ALA A 22 4.36 -59.80 45.94
N LEU A 23 3.21 -59.87 45.27
CA LEU A 23 3.11 -59.94 43.84
C LEU A 23 3.50 -58.55 43.33
N ALA A 24 4.82 -58.30 43.26
CA ALA A 24 5.38 -57.24 42.44
C ALA A 24 5.10 -57.60 40.99
N LEU A 25 3.86 -57.37 40.57
CA LEU A 25 3.44 -57.43 39.19
C LEU A 25 4.20 -56.29 38.50
N SER A 26 5.42 -56.62 38.06
CA SER A 26 6.21 -55.81 37.16
C SER A 26 5.43 -55.80 35.85
N LEU A 27 4.44 -54.92 35.77
CA LEU A 27 3.88 -54.46 34.51
C LEU A 27 5.03 -53.75 33.80
N ALA A 28 5.89 -54.56 33.16
CA ALA A 28 6.66 -54.11 32.02
C ALA A 28 5.60 -53.73 30.98
N LEU A 29 5.10 -52.50 31.07
CA LEU A 29 4.46 -51.83 29.96
C LEU A 29 5.38 -52.08 28.78
N PRO A 30 4.92 -52.76 27.70
CA PRO A 30 5.73 -52.84 26.51
C PRO A 30 6.09 -51.39 26.18
N ALA A 31 7.39 -51.09 26.15
CA ALA A 31 7.84 -49.81 25.64
C ALA A 31 7.22 -49.71 24.25
N ALA A 32 6.17 -48.90 24.14
CA ALA A 32 5.49 -48.65 22.88
C ALA A 32 6.60 -48.12 21.98
N HIS A 33 7.00 -48.93 21.00
CA HIS A 33 7.99 -48.50 20.03
C HIS A 33 7.29 -47.41 19.26
N ALA A 34 7.62 -46.15 19.58
CA ALA A 34 7.14 -45.01 18.83
C ALA A 34 7.55 -45.23 17.38
N ASP A 35 6.56 -45.36 16.51
CA ASP A 35 6.81 -45.64 15.11
C ASP A 35 7.09 -44.30 14.42
N LEU A 36 8.39 -43.98 14.42
CA LEU A 36 8.95 -42.75 13.90
C LEU A 36 9.57 -43.00 12.53
N GLY A 37 9.12 -42.24 11.53
CA GLY A 37 9.71 -42.21 10.20
C GLY A 37 10.47 -40.92 9.98
N ILE A 38 11.62 -40.99 9.30
CA ILE A 38 12.30 -39.80 8.77
C ILE A 38 12.62 -40.01 7.30
N ASP A 39 12.30 -39.01 6.49
CA ASP A 39 12.61 -38.99 5.06
C ASP A 39 13.16 -37.62 4.66
N ALA A 40 13.93 -37.59 3.57
CA ALA A 40 14.44 -36.36 3.00
C ALA A 40 14.38 -36.39 1.48
N ARG A 41 14.06 -35.24 0.88
CA ARG A 41 13.90 -35.13 -0.57
C ARG A 41 14.33 -33.76 -1.10
N LEU A 42 14.86 -33.77 -2.31
CA LEU A 42 15.15 -32.57 -3.10
C LEU A 42 14.02 -32.35 -4.12
N SER A 43 13.65 -31.08 -4.35
CA SER A 43 12.69 -30.74 -5.42
C SER A 43 13.26 -30.98 -6.82
N ASN A 44 14.57 -30.84 -6.97
CA ASN A 44 15.30 -31.09 -8.21
C ASN A 44 16.67 -31.69 -7.84
N ALA A 45 16.94 -32.90 -8.32
CA ALA A 45 18.22 -33.59 -8.09
C ALA A 45 19.31 -33.17 -9.08
N SER A 46 18.97 -32.46 -10.15
CA SER A 46 19.91 -32.02 -11.18
C SER A 46 19.80 -30.51 -11.47
N PRO A 47 19.96 -29.64 -10.45
CA PRO A 47 19.91 -28.19 -10.65
C PRO A 47 21.06 -27.67 -11.50
N TRP A 48 20.87 -26.51 -12.11
CA TRP A 48 22.00 -25.73 -12.61
C TRP A 48 22.85 -25.19 -11.46
N LEU A 49 24.12 -24.94 -11.75
CA LEU A 49 25.02 -24.22 -10.84
C LEU A 49 24.37 -22.90 -10.39
N ARG A 50 24.32 -22.61 -9.08
CA ARG A 50 23.63 -21.45 -8.48
C ARG A 50 22.09 -21.42 -8.60
N GLU A 51 21.44 -22.49 -9.02
CA GLU A 51 19.98 -22.64 -8.90
C GLU A 51 19.62 -23.06 -7.46
N GLU A 52 18.69 -22.36 -6.82
CA GLU A 52 18.18 -22.78 -5.52
C GLU A 52 17.20 -23.96 -5.67
N VAL A 53 17.42 -25.04 -4.91
CA VAL A 53 16.52 -26.19 -4.81
C VAL A 53 15.98 -26.36 -3.39
N LEU A 54 14.76 -26.86 -3.28
CA LEU A 54 14.12 -27.10 -1.99
C LEU A 54 14.54 -28.46 -1.45
N LEU A 55 15.22 -28.46 -0.30
CA LEU A 55 15.38 -29.64 0.53
C LEU A 55 14.24 -29.68 1.55
N THR A 56 13.52 -30.79 1.58
CA THR A 56 12.49 -31.09 2.57
C THR A 56 12.94 -32.28 3.41
N VAL A 57 13.01 -32.10 4.73
CA VAL A 57 13.14 -33.21 5.69
C VAL A 57 11.79 -33.39 6.38
N GLU A 58 11.24 -34.58 6.30
CA GLU A 58 9.95 -34.94 6.89
C GLU A 58 10.16 -35.93 8.04
N VAL A 59 9.56 -35.63 9.19
CA VAL A 59 9.49 -36.54 10.33
C VAL A 59 8.03 -36.91 10.56
N LEU A 60 7.73 -38.19 10.47
CA LEU A 60 6.43 -38.78 10.74
C LEU A 60 6.40 -39.34 12.16
N ASP A 61 5.35 -39.02 12.90
CA ASP A 61 5.19 -39.37 14.31
C ASP A 61 3.74 -39.80 14.62
N ASP A 62 3.57 -40.69 15.60
CA ASP A 62 2.31 -41.14 16.20
C ASP A 62 1.82 -40.26 17.36
N ARG A 63 2.30 -39.00 17.43
CA ARG A 63 2.08 -38.01 18.51
C ARG A 63 2.93 -38.26 19.75
N SER A 64 4.02 -39.01 19.63
CA SER A 64 4.93 -39.30 20.73
C SER A 64 6.01 -38.22 20.92
N ILE A 65 6.30 -37.41 19.89
CA ILE A 65 7.31 -36.37 19.92
C ILE A 65 6.80 -35.13 20.66
N ILE A 66 7.54 -34.72 21.70
CA ILE A 66 7.30 -33.51 22.49
C ILE A 66 8.09 -32.33 21.91
N GLU A 67 9.31 -32.58 21.43
CA GLU A 67 10.25 -31.54 21.01
C GLU A 67 11.16 -32.05 19.90
N GLN A 68 11.49 -31.17 18.95
CA GLN A 68 12.45 -31.43 17.87
C GLN A 68 13.52 -30.34 17.87
N ILE A 69 14.78 -30.74 17.82
CA ILE A 69 15.92 -29.84 17.74
C ILE A 69 16.73 -30.21 16.50
N ILE A 70 17.08 -29.19 15.71
CA ILE A 70 17.92 -29.34 14.53
C ILE A 70 19.11 -28.39 14.68
N ALA A 71 20.31 -28.95 14.64
CA ALA A 71 21.53 -28.15 14.71
C ALA A 71 21.72 -27.34 13.41
N PRO A 72 22.42 -26.19 13.46
CA PRO A 72 22.82 -25.46 12.27
C PRO A 72 23.55 -26.38 11.27
N TRP A 73 23.12 -26.35 10.01
CA TRP A 73 23.58 -27.28 8.98
C TRP A 73 24.22 -26.53 7.82
N THR A 74 25.50 -26.82 7.57
CA THR A 74 26.33 -26.18 6.55
C THR A 74 27.14 -27.24 5.79
N PRO A 75 26.49 -28.02 4.91
CA PRO A 75 27.17 -29.01 4.08
C PRO A 75 28.19 -28.35 3.15
N PRO A 76 29.30 -29.04 2.82
CA PRO A 76 30.30 -28.52 1.90
C PRO A 76 29.74 -28.38 0.48
N GLY A 77 30.25 -27.40 -0.27
CA GLY A 77 29.96 -27.25 -1.70
C GLY A 77 28.60 -26.65 -2.04
N VAL A 78 27.79 -26.29 -1.04
CA VAL A 78 26.49 -25.64 -1.25
C VAL A 78 26.29 -24.51 -0.24
N VAL A 79 25.46 -23.53 -0.59
CA VAL A 79 24.90 -22.55 0.34
C VAL A 79 23.54 -23.03 0.78
N VAL A 80 23.26 -22.92 2.08
CA VAL A 80 21.99 -23.32 2.65
C VAL A 80 21.32 -22.13 3.32
N ARG A 81 20.03 -21.96 3.06
CA ARG A 81 19.17 -20.95 3.68
C ARG A 81 17.95 -21.62 4.31
N PRO A 82 17.75 -21.52 5.64
CA PRO A 82 16.59 -22.12 6.29
C PRO A 82 15.32 -21.41 5.86
N LEU A 83 14.33 -22.17 5.42
CA LEU A 83 13.02 -21.63 5.01
C LEU A 83 11.99 -21.74 6.12
N GLY A 84 12.23 -22.56 7.14
CA GLY A 84 11.35 -22.75 8.30
C GLY A 84 10.68 -24.13 8.33
N SER A 85 9.73 -24.32 9.23
CA SER A 85 9.04 -25.59 9.44
C SER A 85 7.52 -25.47 9.36
N SER A 86 6.85 -26.60 9.11
CA SER A 86 5.39 -26.73 9.13
C SER A 86 4.99 -28.07 9.72
N GLN A 87 3.74 -28.19 10.19
CA GLN A 87 3.20 -29.39 10.79
C GLN A 87 1.80 -29.67 10.25
N ASP A 88 1.57 -30.89 9.78
CA ASP A 88 0.26 -31.35 9.32
C ASP A 88 -0.18 -32.61 10.05
N ARG A 89 -1.50 -32.84 10.12
CA ARG A 89 -2.07 -34.12 10.57
C ARG A 89 -2.44 -34.95 9.34
N LEU A 90 -2.00 -36.20 9.31
CA LEU A 90 -2.28 -37.16 8.24
C LEU A 90 -3.13 -38.29 8.80
N GLN A 91 -4.13 -38.72 8.03
CA GLN A 91 -4.83 -39.98 8.30
C GLN A 91 -4.17 -41.07 7.47
N THR A 92 -3.43 -41.97 8.12
CA THR A 92 -2.82 -43.13 7.47
C THR A 92 -3.65 -44.38 7.74
N PRO A 93 -3.49 -45.47 6.95
CA PRO A 93 -4.15 -46.75 7.25
C PRO A 93 -3.86 -47.29 8.65
N GLU A 94 -2.69 -46.94 9.19
CA GLU A 94 -2.22 -47.33 10.53
C GLU A 94 -2.73 -46.41 11.65
N GLY A 95 -3.41 -45.32 11.31
CA GLY A 95 -3.95 -44.35 12.27
C GLY A 95 -3.55 -42.90 11.97
N PRO A 96 -3.96 -41.96 12.85
CA PRO A 96 -3.61 -40.56 12.69
C PRO A 96 -2.13 -40.32 13.02
N ARG A 97 -1.38 -39.80 12.05
CA ARG A 97 0.03 -39.41 12.19
C ARG A 97 0.19 -37.89 12.14
N ILE A 98 1.26 -37.38 12.74
CA ILE A 98 1.69 -36.00 12.59
C ILE A 98 2.91 -35.99 11.68
N ARG A 99 2.89 -35.11 10.67
CA ARG A 99 4.03 -34.86 9.78
C ARG A 99 4.63 -33.51 10.12
N HIS A 100 5.89 -33.51 10.54
CA HIS A 100 6.71 -32.33 10.71
C HIS A 100 7.58 -32.16 9.45
N ARG A 101 7.55 -30.99 8.82
CA ARG A 101 8.36 -30.68 7.64
C ARG A 101 9.30 -29.55 7.96
N HIS A 102 10.58 -29.75 7.69
CA HIS A 102 11.64 -28.75 7.80
C HIS A 102 12.19 -28.47 6.40
N LEU A 103 12.30 -27.18 6.06
CA LEU A 103 12.55 -26.73 4.70
C LEU A 103 13.83 -25.90 4.63
N TRP A 104 14.66 -26.17 3.63
CA TRP A 104 15.84 -25.38 3.29
C TRP A 104 15.91 -25.10 1.80
N ALA A 105 16.38 -23.91 1.42
CA ALA A 105 16.87 -23.66 0.08
C ALA A 105 18.35 -24.05 0.04
N VAL A 106 18.72 -24.89 -0.91
CA VAL A 106 20.09 -25.38 -1.12
C VAL A 106 20.54 -24.91 -2.49
N MET A 107 21.72 -24.31 -2.59
CA MET A 107 22.26 -23.78 -3.83
C MET A 107 23.67 -24.33 -4.06
N PRO A 108 23.93 -25.09 -5.15
CA PRO A 108 25.25 -25.62 -5.44
C PRO A 108 26.22 -24.53 -5.86
N LEU A 109 27.43 -24.59 -5.31
CA LEU A 109 28.53 -23.66 -5.61
C LEU A 109 29.53 -24.21 -6.64
N TYR A 110 29.53 -25.52 -6.87
CA TYR A 110 30.41 -26.20 -7.81
C TYR A 110 29.61 -27.15 -8.70
N PRO A 111 30.02 -27.33 -9.97
CA PRO A 111 29.38 -28.31 -10.85
C PRO A 111 29.80 -29.74 -10.48
N GLY A 112 28.99 -30.72 -10.88
CA GLY A 112 29.26 -32.15 -10.71
C GLY A 112 28.45 -32.82 -9.60
N PRO A 113 28.78 -34.09 -9.27
CA PRO A 113 28.07 -34.85 -8.26
C PRO A 113 28.39 -34.34 -6.85
N LEU A 114 27.34 -34.14 -6.06
CA LEU A 114 27.37 -33.72 -4.66
C LEU A 114 26.55 -34.72 -3.84
N GLU A 115 27.14 -35.24 -2.78
CA GLU A 115 26.45 -36.04 -1.78
C GLU A 115 26.09 -35.15 -0.59
N LEU A 116 24.79 -34.96 -0.39
CA LEU A 116 24.24 -34.13 0.67
C LEU A 116 23.73 -35.04 1.79
N GLN A 117 24.39 -35.00 2.94
CA GLN A 117 23.85 -35.57 4.17
C GLN A 117 22.90 -34.55 4.81
N PRO A 118 21.56 -34.75 4.79
CA PRO A 118 20.64 -33.79 5.38
C PRO A 118 20.78 -33.77 6.91
N PRO A 119 20.33 -32.70 7.58
CA PRO A 119 20.57 -32.53 9.01
C PRO A 119 19.84 -33.58 9.84
N THR A 120 20.52 -34.10 10.87
CA THR A 120 19.92 -34.96 11.88
C THR A 120 18.91 -34.17 12.72
N VAL A 121 17.74 -34.76 12.95
CA VAL A 121 16.70 -34.22 13.83
C VAL A 121 16.79 -34.93 15.18
N GLU A 122 17.09 -34.21 16.25
CA GLU A 122 16.98 -34.75 17.60
C GLU A 122 15.52 -34.68 18.07
N ALA A 123 14.87 -35.83 18.19
CA ALA A 123 13.50 -35.92 18.69
C ALA A 123 13.48 -36.32 20.17
N ARG A 124 12.71 -35.60 21.00
CA ARG A 124 12.41 -36.01 22.38
C ARG A 124 11.02 -36.64 22.44
N ILE A 125 10.98 -37.91 22.81
CA ILE A 125 9.75 -38.68 22.99
C ILE A 125 9.33 -38.65 24.47
N SER A 126 8.02 -38.67 24.74
CA SER A 126 7.51 -38.77 26.11
C SER A 126 8.09 -39.98 26.87
N GLY A 127 8.69 -39.73 28.03
CA GLY A 127 9.29 -40.76 28.88
C GLY A 127 10.62 -41.34 28.39
N SER A 128 11.17 -40.87 27.27
CA SER A 128 12.43 -41.37 26.69
C SER A 128 13.50 -40.29 26.58
N LYS A 129 14.76 -40.73 26.40
CA LYS A 129 15.88 -39.84 26.04
C LYS A 129 15.72 -39.32 24.61
N ARG A 130 16.48 -38.28 24.27
CA ARG A 130 16.54 -37.77 22.89
C ARG A 130 17.03 -38.86 21.94
N ILE A 131 16.35 -39.02 20.82
CA ILE A 131 16.67 -39.99 19.78
C ILE A 131 17.09 -39.21 18.53
N PRO A 132 18.29 -39.47 17.98
CA PRO A 132 18.72 -38.86 16.73
C PRO A 132 18.04 -39.56 15.55
N LEU A 133 17.33 -38.80 14.72
CA LEU A 133 16.76 -39.25 13.47
C LEU A 133 17.61 -38.68 12.34
N SER A 134 18.38 -39.55 11.68
CA SER A 134 19.25 -39.16 10.56
C SER A 134 18.62 -39.63 9.25
N PRO A 135 18.22 -38.71 8.36
CA PRO A 135 17.72 -39.09 7.04
C PRO A 135 18.85 -39.68 6.17
N PRO A 136 18.51 -40.46 5.13
CA PRO A 136 19.49 -40.98 4.19
C PRO A 136 20.19 -39.86 3.41
N ALA A 137 21.43 -40.11 2.97
CA ALA A 137 22.16 -39.20 2.10
C ALA A 137 21.47 -39.04 0.74
N LEU A 138 21.45 -37.81 0.24
CA LEU A 138 20.85 -37.45 -1.04
C LEU A 138 21.94 -37.18 -2.07
N ARG A 139 21.70 -37.60 -3.31
CA ARG A 139 22.60 -37.29 -4.44
C ARG A 139 22.03 -36.12 -5.23
N MET A 140 22.88 -35.15 -5.52
CA MET A 140 22.59 -34.00 -6.35
C MET A 140 23.64 -33.90 -7.45
N GLU A 141 23.25 -33.61 -8.68
CA GLU A 141 24.15 -33.47 -9.82
C GLU A 141 24.03 -32.05 -10.38
N ALA A 142 24.92 -31.16 -9.95
CA ALA A 142 24.89 -29.77 -10.35
C ALA A 142 25.38 -29.63 -11.80
N ARG A 143 24.49 -29.23 -12.71
CA ARG A 143 24.80 -28.99 -14.12
C ARG A 143 25.67 -27.72 -14.24
N PRO A 144 26.77 -27.76 -15.00
CA PRO A 144 27.62 -26.59 -15.18
C PRO A 144 26.87 -25.49 -15.94
N LEU A 145 27.09 -24.24 -15.54
CA LEU A 145 26.73 -23.08 -16.35
C LEU A 145 27.91 -22.65 -17.22
N ASP A 146 27.64 -21.88 -18.26
CA ASP A 146 28.69 -21.27 -19.07
C ASP A 146 29.59 -20.41 -18.17
N PRO A 147 30.92 -20.69 -18.14
CA PRO A 147 31.87 -19.96 -17.29
C PRO A 147 31.99 -18.47 -17.66
N LEU A 148 31.52 -18.06 -18.85
CA LEU A 148 31.48 -16.66 -19.26
C LEU A 148 30.36 -15.86 -18.57
N LEU A 149 29.40 -16.53 -17.92
CA LEU A 149 28.30 -15.87 -17.24
C LEU A 149 28.77 -15.21 -15.93
N PRO A 150 28.36 -13.96 -15.66
CA PRO A 150 28.69 -13.29 -14.41
C PRO A 150 28.17 -14.03 -13.17
N VAL A 151 28.95 -14.03 -12.09
CA VAL A 151 28.64 -14.78 -10.85
C VAL A 151 27.41 -14.25 -10.11
N ASP A 152 27.03 -13.01 -10.39
CA ASP A 152 25.89 -12.28 -9.83
C ASP A 152 24.62 -12.37 -10.69
N LEU A 153 24.69 -13.07 -11.82
CA LEU A 153 23.53 -13.37 -12.66
C LEU A 153 22.62 -14.39 -11.94
N PRO A 154 21.34 -14.05 -11.66
CA PRO A 154 20.44 -14.97 -10.99
C PRO A 154 20.04 -16.12 -11.92
N VAL A 155 19.94 -17.33 -11.35
CA VAL A 155 19.48 -18.54 -12.04
C VAL A 155 18.05 -18.82 -11.63
N SER A 156 17.14 -17.98 -12.14
CA SER A 156 15.71 -18.10 -11.88
C SER A 156 14.90 -17.35 -12.94
N ALA A 157 13.66 -17.77 -13.16
CA ALA A 157 12.72 -17.00 -13.96
C ALA A 157 12.34 -15.71 -13.21
N LEU A 158 12.72 -14.56 -13.76
CA LEU A 158 12.45 -13.27 -13.15
C LEU A 158 11.11 -12.70 -13.59
N ARG A 159 10.31 -12.26 -12.62
CA ARG A 159 9.09 -11.46 -12.86
C ARG A 159 9.30 -10.05 -12.35
N LEU A 160 9.16 -9.06 -13.23
CA LEU A 160 9.26 -7.65 -12.89
C LEU A 160 7.88 -7.02 -12.82
N THR A 161 7.67 -6.20 -11.80
CA THR A 161 6.50 -5.36 -11.64
C THR A 161 6.94 -3.97 -11.18
N ALA A 162 6.16 -2.96 -11.55
CA ALA A 162 6.47 -1.57 -11.25
C ALA A 162 5.24 -0.84 -10.73
N ALA A 163 5.47 0.07 -9.78
CA ALA A 163 4.45 1.02 -9.38
C ALA A 163 4.13 1.98 -10.54
N PRO A 164 2.88 2.48 -10.63
CA PRO A 164 2.51 3.46 -11.62
C PRO A 164 3.34 4.74 -11.45
N LEU A 165 3.73 5.34 -12.57
CA LEU A 165 4.45 6.60 -12.57
C LEU A 165 3.51 7.77 -12.27
N PRO A 166 4.01 8.85 -11.63
CA PRO A 166 3.25 10.07 -11.51
C PRO A 166 2.99 10.69 -12.89
N GLU A 167 1.78 11.23 -13.09
CA GLU A 167 1.41 11.89 -14.35
C GLU A 167 2.32 13.10 -14.64
N ALA A 168 2.62 13.89 -13.61
CA ALA A 168 3.50 15.03 -13.72
C ALA A 168 4.42 15.19 -12.52
N VAL A 169 5.65 15.66 -12.77
CA VAL A 169 6.63 15.99 -11.74
C VAL A 169 7.21 17.38 -11.97
N PRO A 170 7.53 18.14 -10.91
CA PRO A 170 8.20 19.43 -11.06
C PRO A 170 9.66 19.22 -11.49
N ARG A 171 10.13 20.06 -12.41
CA ARG A 171 11.55 20.10 -12.83
C ARG A 171 12.47 20.29 -11.61
N GLY A 172 13.58 19.53 -11.58
CA GLY A 172 14.60 19.63 -10.54
C GLY A 172 14.17 19.08 -9.18
N ARG A 173 13.02 18.38 -9.10
CA ARG A 173 12.60 17.70 -7.87
C ARG A 173 12.76 16.20 -8.03
N PRO A 174 13.44 15.52 -7.10
CA PRO A 174 13.54 14.07 -7.15
C PRO A 174 12.16 13.42 -6.94
N PHE A 175 11.92 12.34 -7.67
CA PHE A 175 10.78 11.44 -7.47
C PHE A 175 11.27 9.98 -7.42
N THR A 176 10.51 9.12 -6.74
CA THR A 176 10.90 7.71 -6.56
C THR A 176 10.00 6.80 -7.39
N TRP A 177 10.61 5.88 -8.11
CA TRP A 177 9.96 4.78 -8.81
C TRP A 177 10.23 3.47 -8.06
N SER A 178 9.15 2.82 -7.62
CA SER A 178 9.22 1.56 -6.88
C SER A 178 9.04 0.38 -7.83
N LEU A 179 9.94 -0.58 -7.74
CA LEU A 179 9.95 -1.82 -8.50
C LEU A 179 9.89 -3.02 -7.54
N ALA A 180 9.21 -4.07 -7.96
CA ALA A 180 9.26 -5.36 -7.29
C ALA A 180 9.68 -6.44 -8.29
N LEU A 181 10.72 -7.18 -7.92
CA LEU A 181 11.28 -8.29 -8.69
C LEU A 181 11.02 -9.57 -7.91
N GLU A 182 10.49 -10.58 -8.57
CA GLU A 182 10.24 -11.90 -7.97
C GLU A 182 11.08 -12.96 -8.68
N GLY A 183 11.63 -13.89 -7.91
CA GLY A 183 12.51 -14.94 -8.41
C GLY A 183 13.02 -15.83 -7.28
N GLN A 184 14.02 -16.65 -7.57
CA GLN A 184 14.65 -17.58 -6.64
C GLN A 184 16.17 -17.30 -6.60
N GLY A 185 16.84 -17.57 -5.48
CA GLY A 185 18.28 -17.31 -5.34
C GLY A 185 18.68 -15.85 -5.61
N LEU A 186 17.79 -14.90 -5.34
CA LEU A 186 18.03 -13.48 -5.56
C LEU A 186 19.03 -12.92 -4.53
N SER A 187 20.02 -12.19 -5.03
CA SER A 187 20.96 -11.43 -4.21
C SER A 187 20.69 -9.94 -4.33
N ALA A 188 20.48 -9.24 -3.21
CA ALA A 188 20.34 -7.78 -3.20
C ALA A 188 21.53 -7.07 -3.86
N ARG A 189 22.75 -7.59 -3.66
CA ARG A 189 23.97 -7.06 -4.28
C ARG A 189 23.99 -7.27 -5.79
N GLY A 190 23.62 -8.47 -6.26
CA GLY A 190 23.58 -8.79 -7.68
C GLY A 190 22.54 -7.94 -8.42
N ILE A 191 21.32 -7.87 -7.88
CA ILE A 191 20.26 -7.03 -8.44
C ILE A 191 20.66 -5.55 -8.47
N ARG A 192 21.25 -5.03 -7.38
CA ARG A 192 21.73 -3.63 -7.35
C ARG A 192 22.72 -3.35 -8.48
N ARG A 193 23.70 -4.23 -8.69
CA ARG A 193 24.69 -4.06 -9.76
C ARG A 193 24.03 -4.01 -11.14
N TRP A 194 23.10 -4.92 -11.44
CA TRP A 194 22.39 -4.92 -12.72
C TRP A 194 21.47 -3.70 -12.90
N LEU A 195 20.85 -3.21 -11.82
CA LEU A 195 20.09 -1.96 -11.84
C LEU A 195 21.01 -0.76 -12.13
N ASP A 196 22.18 -0.68 -11.49
CA ASP A 196 23.18 0.38 -11.74
C ASP A 196 23.70 0.34 -13.19
N GLU A 197 23.89 -0.85 -13.77
CA GLU A 197 24.37 -1.00 -15.15
C GLU A 197 23.31 -0.63 -16.20
N SER A 198 22.03 -0.93 -15.93
CA SER A 198 20.90 -0.66 -16.84
C SER A 198 20.36 0.77 -16.73
N LEU A 199 20.45 1.40 -15.56
CA LEU A 199 19.90 2.72 -15.30
C LEU A 199 21.02 3.76 -15.27
N ARG A 200 21.34 4.30 -16.45
CA ARG A 200 22.37 5.34 -16.60
C ARG A 200 21.74 6.72 -16.64
N ASP A 201 22.48 7.69 -16.11
CA ASP A 201 22.17 9.11 -16.27
C ASP A 201 22.00 9.45 -17.76
N THR A 202 20.88 10.09 -18.07
CA THR A 202 20.70 10.76 -19.35
C THR A 202 20.89 12.26 -19.15
N GLY A 203 21.23 13.00 -20.20
CA GLY A 203 21.36 14.47 -20.09
C GLY A 203 20.11 15.14 -19.48
N THR A 204 18.94 14.54 -19.69
CA THR A 204 17.63 15.05 -19.26
C THR A 204 17.15 14.48 -17.92
N LEU A 205 17.68 13.33 -17.48
CA LEU A 205 17.25 12.61 -16.29
C LEU A 205 18.47 12.12 -15.52
N ARG A 206 18.65 12.65 -14.30
CA ARG A 206 19.63 12.12 -13.36
C ARG A 206 19.04 10.92 -12.63
N VAL A 207 19.81 9.85 -12.52
CA VAL A 207 19.47 8.62 -11.83
C VAL A 207 20.31 8.54 -10.56
N HIS A 208 19.67 8.34 -9.41
CA HIS A 208 20.36 8.08 -8.15
C HIS A 208 20.55 6.58 -7.93
N PRO A 209 21.58 6.18 -7.16
CA PRO A 209 21.79 4.77 -6.82
C PRO A 209 20.52 4.15 -6.21
N PRO A 210 20.10 2.96 -6.65
CA PRO A 210 18.87 2.33 -6.21
C PRO A 210 19.03 1.79 -4.79
N GLU A 211 17.99 1.96 -3.98
CA GLU A 211 17.86 1.28 -2.70
C GLU A 211 17.23 -0.08 -2.93
N VAL A 212 17.91 -1.15 -2.54
CA VAL A 212 17.48 -2.52 -2.78
C VAL A 212 17.28 -3.25 -1.46
N LYS A 213 16.09 -3.82 -1.27
CA LYS A 213 15.73 -4.61 -0.09
C LYS A 213 15.28 -6.00 -0.54
N LEU A 214 15.94 -7.03 -0.02
CA LEU A 214 15.51 -8.42 -0.20
C LEU A 214 14.47 -8.78 0.86
N ILE A 215 13.34 -9.31 0.41
CA ILE A 215 12.27 -9.87 1.23
C ILE A 215 12.26 -11.37 0.95
N GLU A 216 12.59 -12.13 1.97
CA GLU A 216 12.53 -13.58 1.93
C GLU A 216 11.13 -14.06 2.31
N ARG A 217 10.71 -15.20 1.73
CA ARG A 217 9.48 -15.92 2.11
C ARG A 217 8.21 -15.08 1.97
N ILE A 218 7.89 -14.67 0.74
CA ILE A 218 6.67 -13.91 0.44
C ILE A 218 5.41 -14.79 0.61
N ALA A 219 5.53 -16.07 0.29
CA ALA A 219 4.42 -16.99 0.06
C ALA A 219 4.69 -18.35 0.73
N PRO A 220 3.85 -18.83 1.66
CA PRO A 220 3.99 -20.16 2.28
C PRO A 220 3.96 -21.32 1.27
N GLU A 221 3.19 -21.17 0.20
CA GLU A 221 3.01 -22.15 -0.87
C GLU A 221 4.22 -22.27 -1.80
N SER A 222 5.05 -21.23 -1.87
CA SER A 222 6.25 -21.16 -2.72
C SER A 222 7.44 -20.72 -1.87
N PRO A 223 8.00 -21.60 -1.02
CA PRO A 223 8.97 -21.23 0.00
C PRO A 223 10.30 -20.74 -0.59
N LEU A 224 10.63 -21.12 -1.83
CA LEU A 224 11.82 -20.63 -2.54
C LEU A 224 11.64 -19.22 -3.11
N LEU A 225 10.40 -18.73 -3.24
CA LEU A 225 10.14 -17.45 -3.89
C LEU A 225 10.60 -16.28 -2.99
N GLN A 226 11.44 -15.43 -3.56
CA GLN A 226 11.98 -14.23 -2.96
C GLN A 226 11.52 -13.00 -3.74
N ARG A 227 11.34 -11.88 -3.04
CA ARG A 227 11.01 -10.59 -3.66
C ARG A 227 12.10 -9.60 -3.34
N VAL A 228 12.58 -8.91 -4.36
CA VAL A 228 13.44 -7.75 -4.19
C VAL A 228 12.61 -6.50 -4.46
N GLU A 229 12.51 -5.64 -3.46
CA GLU A 229 11.96 -4.30 -3.60
C GLU A 229 13.10 -3.33 -3.93
N ALA A 230 13.02 -2.69 -5.08
CA ALA A 230 13.98 -1.67 -5.49
C ALA A 230 13.29 -0.31 -5.57
N ARG A 231 13.91 0.72 -4.99
CA ARG A 231 13.48 2.11 -5.08
C ARG A 231 14.54 2.89 -5.84
N ILE A 232 14.15 3.40 -7.00
CA ILE A 232 15.03 4.21 -7.84
C ILE A 232 14.56 5.65 -7.75
N THR A 233 15.47 6.56 -7.40
CA THR A 233 15.16 7.98 -7.38
C THR A 233 15.68 8.64 -8.65
N PHE A 234 14.81 9.39 -9.31
CA PHE A 234 15.11 10.13 -10.53
C PHE A 234 14.93 11.63 -10.30
N GLU A 235 15.77 12.44 -10.92
CA GLU A 235 15.69 13.89 -10.89
C GLU A 235 15.68 14.44 -12.33
N PRO A 236 14.53 14.96 -12.81
CA PRO A 236 14.41 15.48 -14.17
C PRO A 236 15.06 16.87 -14.26
N ARG A 237 15.95 17.05 -15.23
CA ARG A 237 16.71 18.30 -15.45
C ARG A 237 16.02 19.26 -16.41
N GLU A 238 15.23 18.73 -17.34
CA GLU A 238 14.54 19.51 -18.37
C GLU A 238 13.02 19.43 -18.21
N SER A 239 12.31 20.48 -18.65
CA SER A 239 10.85 20.47 -18.72
C SER A 239 10.39 19.85 -20.05
N GLY A 240 9.20 19.25 -20.05
CA GLY A 240 8.65 18.53 -21.21
C GLY A 240 8.40 17.07 -20.89
N THR A 241 8.17 16.26 -21.92
CA THR A 241 7.96 14.82 -21.75
C THR A 241 9.31 14.11 -21.62
N VAL A 242 9.57 13.53 -20.46
CA VAL A 242 10.78 12.73 -20.23
C VAL A 242 10.41 11.26 -20.25
N ARG A 243 11.14 10.48 -21.06
CA ARG A 243 11.02 9.03 -21.10
C ARG A 243 11.99 8.42 -20.10
N LEU A 244 11.49 7.56 -19.21
CA LEU A 244 12.33 6.76 -18.34
C LEU A 244 13.02 5.66 -19.17
N PRO A 245 14.25 5.27 -18.82
CA PRO A 245 14.93 4.17 -19.50
C PRO A 245 14.16 2.87 -19.33
N ASP A 246 14.13 2.05 -20.39
CA ASP A 246 13.61 0.69 -20.31
C ASP A 246 14.55 -0.13 -19.43
N LEU A 247 13.97 -0.87 -18.47
CA LEU A 247 14.76 -1.70 -17.57
C LEU A 247 14.93 -3.09 -18.16
N VAL A 248 16.19 -3.52 -18.26
CA VAL A 248 16.56 -4.84 -18.79
C VAL A 248 17.43 -5.54 -17.77
N LEU A 249 16.94 -6.65 -17.23
CA LEU A 249 17.66 -7.47 -16.27
C LEU A 249 17.97 -8.83 -16.87
N PRO A 250 19.26 -9.20 -17.00
CA PRO A 250 19.62 -10.52 -17.45
C PRO A 250 19.37 -11.54 -16.34
N HIS A 251 18.98 -12.76 -16.72
CA HIS A 251 18.86 -13.92 -15.85
C HIS A 251 19.17 -15.20 -16.63
N VAL A 252 19.41 -16.30 -15.94
CA VAL A 252 19.45 -17.63 -16.56
C VAL A 252 18.12 -18.32 -16.30
N ASP A 253 17.48 -18.84 -17.34
CA ASP A 253 16.27 -19.63 -17.18
C ASP A 253 16.63 -21.04 -16.67
N PRO A 254 16.10 -21.48 -15.52
CA PRO A 254 16.42 -22.79 -14.96
C PRO A 254 15.96 -23.97 -15.84
N MET A 255 15.05 -23.75 -16.80
CA MET A 255 14.55 -24.82 -17.68
C MET A 255 15.59 -25.28 -18.69
N ASP A 256 16.27 -24.35 -19.34
CA ASP A 256 17.22 -24.63 -20.43
C ASP A 256 18.66 -24.20 -20.12
N GLY A 257 18.88 -23.49 -19.00
CA GLY A 257 20.19 -22.96 -18.63
C GLY A 257 20.65 -21.80 -19.51
N GLN A 258 19.76 -21.22 -20.31
CA GLN A 258 20.10 -20.17 -21.27
C GLN A 258 19.92 -18.78 -20.66
N PRO A 259 20.79 -17.82 -21.00
CA PRO A 259 20.61 -16.44 -20.60
C PRO A 259 19.40 -15.81 -21.31
N ARG A 260 18.51 -15.19 -20.54
CA ARG A 260 17.33 -14.46 -21.01
C ARG A 260 17.32 -13.05 -20.42
N LEU A 261 16.56 -12.16 -21.06
CA LEU A 261 16.41 -10.78 -20.64
C LEU A 261 14.98 -10.55 -20.17
N ALA A 262 14.83 -10.25 -18.88
CA ALA A 262 13.57 -9.80 -18.33
C ALA A 262 13.47 -8.28 -18.54
N ARG A 263 12.39 -7.85 -19.21
CA ARG A 263 12.22 -6.45 -19.65
C ARG A 263 11.04 -5.81 -18.95
N LEU A 264 11.22 -4.57 -18.55
CA LEU A 264 10.16 -3.71 -18.04
C LEU A 264 10.25 -2.39 -18.82
N ALA A 265 9.21 -2.09 -19.58
CA ALA A 265 9.16 -0.87 -20.38
C ALA A 265 9.22 0.37 -19.49
N GLY A 266 10.08 1.32 -19.86
CA GLY A 266 10.09 2.64 -19.24
C GLY A 266 8.83 3.39 -19.61
N GLY A 267 8.30 4.17 -18.68
CA GLY A 267 7.16 5.04 -18.95
C GLY A 267 7.58 6.45 -19.34
N GLN A 268 6.58 7.28 -19.62
CA GLN A 268 6.77 8.71 -19.87
C GLN A 268 6.17 9.51 -18.71
N ILE A 269 6.84 10.59 -18.34
CA ILE A 269 6.36 11.52 -17.32
C ILE A 269 6.37 12.95 -17.88
N ALA A 270 5.37 13.75 -17.51
CA ALA A 270 5.34 15.15 -17.86
C ALA A 270 6.12 15.97 -16.82
N VAL A 271 7.26 16.53 -17.21
CA VAL A 271 8.02 17.42 -16.35
C VAL A 271 7.55 18.85 -16.55
N GLN A 272 6.97 19.45 -15.52
CA GLN A 272 6.38 20.78 -15.58
C GLN A 272 7.20 21.80 -14.79
N HIS A 273 7.05 23.08 -15.16
CA HIS A 273 7.65 24.17 -14.41
C HIS A 273 6.97 24.27 -13.02
N PRO A 274 7.72 24.42 -11.91
CA PRO A 274 7.16 24.43 -10.56
C PRO A 274 6.11 25.54 -10.37
N LEU A 275 6.32 26.71 -10.98
CA LEU A 275 5.34 27.81 -10.93
C LEU A 275 4.01 27.44 -11.59
N TRP A 276 4.02 26.68 -12.68
CA TRP A 276 2.78 26.28 -13.34
C TRP A 276 1.97 25.32 -12.47
N LEU A 277 2.63 24.35 -11.84
CA LEU A 277 2.01 23.44 -10.87
C LEU A 277 1.44 24.20 -9.66
N ALA A 278 2.13 25.25 -9.21
CA ALA A 278 1.66 26.09 -8.12
C ALA A 278 0.44 26.95 -8.50
N VAL A 279 0.37 27.48 -9.73
CA VAL A 279 -0.70 28.39 -10.20
C VAL A 279 -1.93 27.63 -10.72
N ARG A 280 -1.75 26.43 -11.31
CA ARG A 280 -2.82 25.66 -11.96
C ARG A 280 -4.07 25.45 -11.09
N PRO A 281 -3.98 25.12 -9.79
CA PRO A 281 -5.16 24.97 -8.93
C PRO A 281 -5.93 26.28 -8.69
N TRP A 282 -5.29 27.43 -8.86
CA TRP A 282 -5.88 28.75 -8.61
C TRP A 282 -6.53 29.39 -9.84
N LEU A 283 -6.22 28.91 -11.04
CA LEU A 283 -6.83 29.38 -12.29
C LEU A 283 -8.37 29.43 -12.24
N PRO A 284 -9.11 28.41 -11.78
CA PRO A 284 -10.57 28.49 -11.72
C PRO A 284 -11.06 29.56 -10.75
N TRP A 285 -10.36 29.78 -9.63
CA TRP A 285 -10.69 30.83 -8.66
C TRP A 285 -10.42 32.22 -9.21
N ALA A 286 -9.28 32.41 -9.86
CA ALA A 286 -8.94 33.67 -10.54
C ALA A 286 -9.97 33.99 -11.64
N GLY A 287 -10.36 32.98 -12.44
CA GLY A 287 -11.42 33.11 -13.44
C GLY A 287 -12.78 33.46 -12.83
N GLY A 288 -13.17 32.78 -11.74
CA GLY A 288 -14.41 33.07 -11.01
C GLY A 288 -14.44 34.48 -10.41
N ALA A 289 -13.33 34.93 -9.82
CA ALA A 289 -13.20 36.29 -9.29
C ALA A 289 -13.31 37.34 -10.39
N LEU A 290 -12.63 37.13 -11.52
CA LEU A 290 -12.75 37.99 -12.70
C LEU A 290 -14.19 38.06 -13.22
N LEU A 291 -14.89 36.93 -13.27
CA LEU A 291 -16.29 36.88 -13.69
C LEU A 291 -17.20 37.66 -12.72
N LEU A 292 -17.00 37.52 -11.40
CA LEU A 292 -17.76 38.28 -10.41
C LEU A 292 -17.50 39.78 -10.51
N ILE A 293 -16.26 40.19 -10.74
CA ILE A 293 -15.90 41.60 -10.96
C ILE A 293 -16.59 42.13 -12.22
N ALA A 294 -16.59 41.37 -13.31
CA ALA A 294 -17.27 41.74 -14.55
C ALA A 294 -18.79 41.89 -14.35
N LEU A 295 -19.43 40.97 -13.61
CA LEU A 295 -20.85 41.05 -13.28
C LEU A 295 -21.18 42.23 -12.37
N ALA A 296 -20.34 42.52 -11.37
CA ALA A 296 -20.51 43.67 -10.49
C ALA A 296 -20.34 44.99 -11.23
N ALA A 297 -19.35 45.08 -12.12
CA ALA A 297 -19.12 46.26 -12.97
C ALA A 297 -20.27 46.48 -13.96
N GLY A 298 -20.78 45.41 -14.60
CA GLY A 298 -21.95 45.48 -15.48
C GLY A 298 -23.27 45.77 -14.75
N GLY A 299 -23.40 45.31 -13.50
CA GLY A 299 -24.56 45.54 -12.64
C GLY A 299 -24.58 46.93 -11.99
N ARG A 300 -23.42 47.56 -11.77
CA ARG A 300 -23.29 48.89 -11.17
C ARG A 300 -24.15 49.98 -11.83
N PRO A 301 -24.16 50.17 -13.17
CA PRO A 301 -25.00 51.21 -13.77
C PRO A 301 -26.49 50.93 -13.57
N ARG A 302 -26.93 49.66 -13.64
CA ARG A 302 -28.32 49.28 -13.37
C ARG A 302 -28.69 49.53 -11.91
N TRP A 303 -27.81 49.17 -10.98
CA TRP A 303 -27.99 49.42 -9.55
C TRP A 303 -28.05 50.92 -9.24
N GLN A 304 -27.14 51.72 -9.82
CA GLN A 304 -27.15 53.16 -9.64
C GLN A 304 -28.42 53.80 -10.20
N ARG A 305 -28.90 53.36 -11.37
CA ARG A 305 -30.21 53.78 -11.92
C ARG A 305 -31.35 53.42 -10.97
N LEU A 306 -31.39 52.20 -10.46
CA LEU A 306 -32.38 51.76 -9.46
C LEU A 306 -32.33 52.58 -8.18
N GLN A 307 -31.14 52.88 -7.65
CA GLN A 307 -30.99 53.70 -6.45
C GLN A 307 -31.38 55.17 -6.68
N ARG A 308 -31.01 55.76 -7.82
CA ARG A 308 -31.43 57.11 -8.21
C ARG A 308 -32.96 57.17 -8.31
N ARG A 309 -33.58 56.19 -8.99
CA ARG A 309 -35.03 56.06 -9.09
C ARG A 309 -35.71 55.96 -7.73
N ARG A 310 -35.18 55.12 -6.82
CA ARG A 310 -35.72 54.99 -5.45
C ARG A 310 -35.61 56.29 -4.65
N ARG A 311 -34.49 57.02 -4.75
CA ARG A 311 -34.33 58.32 -4.08
C ARG A 311 -35.30 59.36 -4.64
N TRP A 312 -35.48 59.37 -5.95
CA TRP A 312 -36.43 60.26 -6.63
C TRP A 312 -37.88 60.00 -6.20
N ILE A 313 -38.32 58.74 -6.21
CA ILE A 313 -39.67 58.36 -5.73
C ILE A 313 -39.90 58.82 -4.29
N ARG A 314 -38.92 58.66 -3.40
CA ARG A 314 -39.02 59.15 -2.01
C ARG A 314 -39.15 60.67 -1.93
N SER A 315 -38.44 61.42 -2.78
CA SER A 315 -38.58 62.89 -2.82
C SER A 315 -39.95 63.35 -3.31
N LEU A 316 -40.56 62.61 -4.25
CA LEU A 316 -41.94 62.85 -4.68
C LEU A 316 -42.93 62.60 -3.54
N GLN A 317 -42.77 61.49 -2.82
CA GLN A 317 -43.64 61.15 -1.68
C GLN A 317 -43.52 62.15 -0.52
N ALA A 318 -42.33 62.67 -0.24
CA ALA A 318 -42.09 63.62 0.85
C ALA A 318 -42.52 65.07 0.54
N SER A 319 -42.88 65.40 -0.70
CA SER A 319 -43.25 66.77 -1.09
C SER A 319 -44.62 67.16 -0.55
N GLY A 320 -44.68 68.15 0.34
CA GLY A 320 -45.92 68.66 0.95
C GLY A 320 -46.68 69.69 0.12
N ASP A 321 -45.97 70.41 -0.77
CA ASP A 321 -46.54 71.51 -1.56
C ASP A 321 -46.39 71.28 -3.07
N ALA A 322 -47.26 71.90 -3.88
CA ALA A 322 -47.21 71.81 -5.34
C ALA A 322 -45.86 72.25 -5.93
N ARG A 323 -45.25 73.31 -5.37
CA ARG A 323 -43.92 73.78 -5.78
C ARG A 323 -42.81 72.79 -5.45
N ALA A 324 -42.89 72.16 -4.27
CA ALA A 324 -41.94 71.14 -3.85
C ALA A 324 -42.05 69.88 -4.74
N LEU A 325 -43.28 69.47 -5.06
CA LEU A 325 -43.54 68.33 -5.95
C LEU A 325 -43.00 68.58 -7.35
N ARG A 326 -43.20 69.80 -7.88
CA ARG A 326 -42.66 70.21 -9.19
C ARG A 326 -41.13 70.18 -9.21
N HIS A 327 -40.50 70.74 -8.20
CA HIS A 327 -39.04 70.74 -8.09
C HIS A 327 -38.48 69.31 -7.98
N ALA A 328 -39.12 68.45 -7.18
CA ALA A 328 -38.75 67.04 -7.05
C ALA A 328 -38.95 66.25 -8.36
N TRP A 329 -40.00 66.58 -9.15
CA TRP A 329 -40.23 65.96 -10.45
C TRP A 329 -39.14 66.31 -11.46
N HIS A 330 -38.85 67.60 -11.65
CA HIS A 330 -37.78 68.04 -12.57
C HIS A 330 -36.39 67.56 -12.18
N ALA A 331 -36.11 67.37 -10.89
CA ALA A 331 -34.81 66.91 -10.42
C ALA A 331 -34.51 65.43 -10.75
N GLY A 332 -35.51 64.61 -11.10
CA GLY A 332 -35.31 63.18 -11.34
C GLY A 332 -36.01 62.60 -12.56
N ALA A 333 -36.85 63.36 -13.27
CA ALA A 333 -37.43 62.94 -14.54
C ALA A 333 -36.33 62.75 -15.60
N SER A 334 -36.17 61.51 -16.06
CA SER A 334 -35.34 61.22 -17.25
C SER A 334 -36.05 61.65 -18.53
N ASP A 335 -35.30 61.75 -19.64
CA ASP A 335 -35.81 62.12 -20.99
C ASP A 335 -37.00 61.29 -21.51
N GLU A 336 -37.31 60.16 -20.89
CA GLU A 336 -38.54 59.37 -21.11
C GLU A 336 -39.78 60.05 -20.51
N ASN A 337 -40.04 61.30 -20.89
CA ASN A 337 -41.23 62.03 -20.46
C ASN A 337 -42.37 61.73 -21.44
N THR A 338 -43.11 60.65 -21.16
CA THR A 338 -44.31 60.26 -21.90
C THR A 338 -45.31 61.43 -21.96
N GLN A 339 -46.04 61.56 -23.08
CA GLN A 339 -47.00 62.67 -23.31
C GLN A 339 -47.95 62.88 -22.12
N ALA A 340 -48.42 61.78 -21.52
CA ALA A 340 -49.31 61.79 -20.36
C ALA A 340 -48.68 62.34 -19.06
N ALA A 341 -47.36 62.33 -18.93
CA ALA A 341 -46.67 62.98 -17.82
C ALA A 341 -46.51 64.49 -18.05
N ARG A 342 -46.41 64.93 -19.32
CA ARG A 342 -46.36 66.35 -19.69
C ARG A 342 -47.67 67.06 -19.39
N ASP A 343 -48.81 66.41 -19.64
CA ASP A 343 -50.13 66.99 -19.37
C ASP A 343 -50.37 67.17 -17.86
N GLU A 344 -49.95 66.21 -17.04
CA GLU A 344 -50.03 66.33 -15.57
C GLU A 344 -49.05 67.37 -15.02
N LEU A 345 -47.88 67.52 -15.65
CA LEU A 345 -46.94 68.58 -15.32
C LEU A 345 -47.48 69.97 -15.65
N ALA A 346 -48.16 70.12 -16.79
CA ALA A 346 -48.78 71.37 -17.19
C ALA A 346 -49.85 71.81 -16.19
N ARG A 347 -50.62 70.86 -15.63
CA ARG A 347 -51.56 71.11 -14.53
C ARG A 347 -50.85 71.50 -13.24
N LEU A 348 -49.76 70.80 -12.88
CA LEU A 348 -48.94 71.14 -11.71
C LEU A 348 -48.33 72.55 -11.82
N ASP A 349 -47.90 72.94 -13.02
CA ASP A 349 -47.37 74.27 -13.34
C ASP A 349 -48.45 75.35 -13.22
N ALA A 350 -49.64 75.10 -13.76
CA ALA A 350 -50.78 76.00 -13.64
C ALA A 350 -51.14 76.25 -12.16
N ALA A 351 -51.12 75.21 -11.33
CA ALA A 351 -51.34 75.30 -9.89
C ALA A 351 -50.21 76.07 -9.17
N CYS A 352 -48.94 75.86 -9.53
CA CYS A 352 -47.80 76.53 -8.90
C CYS A 352 -47.77 78.05 -9.10
N TYR A 353 -48.28 78.53 -10.25
CA TYR A 353 -48.35 79.95 -10.62
C TYR A 353 -49.70 80.60 -10.35
N GLY A 354 -50.62 79.91 -9.65
CA GLY A 354 -51.92 80.45 -9.27
C GLY A 354 -52.89 80.67 -10.44
N ARG A 355 -52.66 80.00 -11.58
CA ARG A 355 -53.58 80.02 -12.73
C ARG A 355 -54.79 79.11 -12.52
N GLU A 356 -54.65 78.11 -11.65
CA GLU A 356 -55.69 77.16 -11.27
C GLU A 356 -55.67 77.00 -9.75
N LYS A 357 -56.82 77.16 -9.08
CA LYS A 357 -56.94 76.86 -7.64
C LYS A 357 -57.11 75.35 -7.51
N MET A 358 -56.13 74.69 -6.90
CA MET A 358 -56.13 73.24 -6.70
C MET A 358 -56.42 72.94 -5.23
N ASP A 359 -57.50 72.21 -4.97
CA ASP A 359 -57.86 71.81 -3.61
C ASP A 359 -56.94 70.69 -3.09
N GLU A 360 -56.87 70.51 -1.77
CA GLU A 360 -56.01 69.51 -1.12
C GLU A 360 -56.33 68.06 -1.55
N ALA A 361 -57.57 67.80 -1.97
CA ALA A 361 -57.97 66.50 -2.53
C ALA A 361 -57.38 66.30 -3.94
N ASP A 362 -57.49 67.31 -4.79
CA ASP A 362 -56.97 67.29 -6.17
C ASP A 362 -55.44 67.20 -6.18
N PHE A 363 -54.76 67.87 -5.26
CA PHE A 363 -53.30 67.76 -5.09
C PHE A 363 -52.87 66.34 -4.73
N ARG A 364 -53.56 65.69 -3.78
CA ARG A 364 -53.26 64.31 -3.37
C ARG A 364 -53.49 63.31 -4.50
N GLU A 365 -54.55 63.49 -5.28
CA GLU A 365 -54.82 62.65 -6.44
C GLU A 365 -53.76 62.84 -7.54
N LEU A 366 -53.41 64.09 -7.87
CA LEU A 366 -52.37 64.41 -8.84
C LEU A 366 -51.01 63.84 -8.42
N LYS A 367 -50.65 63.99 -7.14
CA LYS A 367 -49.43 63.42 -6.56
C LYS A 367 -49.42 61.89 -6.63
N ALA A 368 -50.55 61.23 -6.37
CA ALA A 368 -50.67 59.78 -6.46
C ALA A 368 -50.48 59.30 -7.91
N ARG A 369 -51.11 59.96 -8.90
CA ARG A 369 -50.98 59.64 -10.34
C ARG A 369 -49.55 59.83 -10.83
N LEU A 370 -48.90 60.95 -10.47
CA LEU A 370 -47.50 61.20 -10.79
C LEU A 370 -46.57 60.16 -10.16
N THR A 371 -46.78 59.80 -8.89
CA THR A 371 -45.98 58.76 -8.21
C THR A 371 -46.18 57.38 -8.83
N GLN A 372 -47.42 57.04 -9.25
CA GLN A 372 -47.73 55.79 -9.93
C GLN A 372 -47.05 55.68 -11.29
N LYS A 373 -46.98 56.78 -12.05
CA LYS A 373 -46.25 56.83 -13.33
C LYS A 373 -44.72 56.81 -13.19
N ALA A 374 -44.20 57.13 -12.01
CA ALA A 374 -42.77 57.06 -11.71
C ALA A 374 -42.29 55.65 -11.34
N LEU A 375 -43.19 54.76 -10.91
CA LEU A 375 -42.97 53.32 -10.62
C LEU A 375 -42.92 52.47 -11.89
#